data_AF-E8X7G5-F1
#
_entry.id   AF-E8X7G5-F1
#
_cell.length_a   1.000
_cell.length_b   1.000
_cell.length_c   1.000
_cell.angle_alpha   90.00
_cell.angle_beta   90.00
_cell.angle_gamma   90.00
#
_symmetry.space_group_name_H-M   'P 1'
#
loop_
_entity.id
_entity.type
_entity.pdbx_description
1 polymer ?
#
loop_
_entity_poly.entity_id
_entity_poly.type
_entity_poly.pdbx_seq_one_letter_code
_entity_poly.pdbx_strand_id
1 'polypeptide(L)' 'MHLEDAMIAEVSRADAEREILLHQLDPADFFVEIGDRSTYTGAEVLGWLGY' A
#
# COMPACT_ATOMS: atom_id res chain seq x y z
N MET A 1 -8.08 10.78 -11.33
CA MET A 1 -6.98 10.65 -10.35
C MET A 1 -5.80 10.13 -11.13
N HIS A 2 -4.73 10.91 -11.27
CA HIS A 2 -3.53 10.47 -11.99
C HIS A 2 -2.73 9.52 -11.09
N LEU A 3 -2.01 8.57 -11.68
CA LEU A 3 -1.16 7.62 -10.94
C LEU A 3 -0.16 8.36 -10.03
N GLU A 4 0.32 9.51 -10.50
CA GLU A 4 1.22 10.41 -9.79
C GLU A 4 0.62 10.92 -8.48
N ASP A 5 -0.67 11.30 -8.49
CA ASP A 5 -1.39 11.72 -7.28
C ASP A 5 -1.60 10.55 -6.31
N ALA A 6 -1.85 9.35 -6.85
CA ALA A 6 -2.02 8.15 -6.03
C ALA A 6 -0.71 7.74 -5.35
N MET A 7 0.44 7.89 -6.02
CA MET A 7 1.75 7.56 -5.46
C MET A 7 2.17 8.48 -4.31
N ILE A 8 1.82 9.78 -4.37
CA ILE A 8 2.16 10.74 -3.30
C ILE A 8 1.13 10.78 -2.17
N ALA A 9 -0.04 10.16 -2.35
CA ALA A 9 -1.09 10.17 -1.34
C ALA A 9 -0.67 9.36 -0.11
N GLU A 10 -0.91 9.92 1.07
CA GLU A 10 -0.82 9.15 2.31
C GLU A 10 -2.10 8.33 2.48
N VAL A 11 -1.93 7.03 2.68
CA VAL A 11 -3.00 6.06 2.92
C VAL A 11 -2.86 5.48 4.32
N SER A 12 -4.00 5.23 4.96
CA SER A 12 -4.01 4.57 6.26
C SER A 12 -3.57 3.11 6.13
N ARG A 13 -3.10 2.52 7.23
CA ARG A 13 -2.87 1.07 7.31
C ARG A 13 -4.07 0.26 6.80
N ALA A 14 -5.29 0.63 7.19
CA ALA A 14 -6.50 -0.07 6.76
C ALA A 14 -6.76 0.06 5.24
N ASP A 15 -6.44 1.21 4.64
CA ASP A 15 -6.55 1.39 3.19
C ASP A 15 -5.49 0.58 2.43
N ALA A 16 -4.26 0.53 2.94
CA ALA A 16 -3.22 -0.32 2.40
C ALA A 16 -3.61 -1.81 2.47
N GLU A 17 -4.12 -2.28 3.63
CA GLU A 17 -4.63 -3.65 3.77
C GLU A 17 -5.74 -3.94 2.76
N ARG A 18 -6.70 -3.03 2.63
CA ARG A 18 -7.83 -3.21 1.71
C ARG A 18 -7.34 -3.30 0.27
N GLU A 19 -6.39 -2.47 -0.14
CA GLU A 19 -5.81 -2.53 -1.47
C GLU A 19 -5.07 -3.85 -1.70
N ILE A 20 -4.19 -4.26 -0.79
CA ILE A 20 -3.45 -5.52 -0.91
C ILE A 20 -4.39 -6.73 -1.00
N LEU A 21 -5.46 -6.73 -0.21
CA LEU A 21 -6.49 -7.77 -0.26
C LEU A 21 -7.25 -7.79 -1.60
N LEU A 22 -7.46 -6.64 -2.25
CA LEU A 22 -8.07 -6.59 -3.59
C LEU A 22 -7.20 -7.29 -4.65
N HIS A 23 -5.88 -7.29 -4.46
CA HIS A 23 -4.91 -8.00 -5.29
C HIS A 23 -4.71 -9.47 -4.89
N GLN A 24 -5.50 -9.97 -3.93
CA GLN A 24 -5.42 -11.36 -3.43
C GLN A 24 -4.08 -11.73 -2.81
N LEU A 25 -3.37 -10.75 -2.25
CA LEU A 25 -2.11 -10.92 -1.54
C LEU A 25 -2.32 -10.81 -0.03
N ASP A 26 -1.36 -11.29 0.77
CA ASP A 26 -1.42 -11.19 2.23
C ASP A 26 -0.85 -9.85 2.70
N PRO A 27 -1.63 -8.97 3.37
CA PRO A 27 -1.12 -7.74 3.96
C PRO A 27 -0.03 -7.97 5.01
N ALA A 28 0.00 -9.14 5.65
CA ALA A 28 1.05 -9.48 6.60
C ALA A 28 2.43 -9.51 5.92
N ASP A 29 2.53 -10.03 4.69
CA ASP A 29 3.79 -10.05 3.93
C ASP A 29 4.26 -8.62 3.62
N PHE A 30 3.34 -7.75 3.21
CA PHE A 30 3.63 -6.32 3.01
C PHE A 30 4.15 -5.66 4.29
N PHE A 31 3.52 -5.90 5.44
CA PHE A 31 3.96 -5.32 6.71
C PHE A 31 5.29 -5.86 7.23
N VAL A 32 5.62 -7.10 6.91
CA VAL A 32 6.93 -7.69 7.23
C VAL A 32 8.03 -7.07 6.37
N GLU A 33 7.78 -6.82 5.07
CA GLU A 33 8.77 -6.26 4.15
C GLU A 33 8.93 -4.74 4.26
N ILE A 34 7.82 -4.01 4.33
CA ILE A 34 7.77 -2.54 4.32
C ILE A 34 7.79 -1.95 5.75
N GLY A 35 7.48 -2.79 6.75
CA GLY A 35 7.41 -2.42 8.17
C GLY A 35 6.03 -1.91 8.58
N ASP A 36 5.48 -2.51 9.65
CA ASP A 36 4.17 -2.16 10.20
C ASP A 36 4.13 -0.73 10.76
N ARG A 37 3.40 0.13 10.06
CA ARG A 37 3.18 1.55 10.34
C ARG A 37 1.70 1.89 10.30
N SER A 38 1.32 2.97 10.96
CA SER A 38 -0.05 3.49 10.95
C SER A 38 -0.47 4.07 9.59
N THR A 39 0.50 4.54 8.80
CA THR A 39 0.31 5.19 7.50
C THR A 39 1.41 4.78 6.53
N TYR A 40 1.05 4.74 5.24
CA TYR A 40 1.93 4.43 4.12
C TYR A 40 1.71 5.46 3.02
N THR A 41 2.70 5.64 2.16
CA THR A 41 2.49 6.34 0.89
C THR A 41 1.92 5.38 -0.14
N GLY A 42 1.13 5.90 -1.08
CA GLY A 42 0.66 5.09 -2.19
C GLY A 42 1.82 4.56 -3.04
N ALA A 43 2.96 5.25 -3.09
CA ALA A 43 4.18 4.73 -3.72
C ALA A 43 4.71 3.46 -3.05
N GLU A 44 4.64 3.35 -1.72
CA GLU A 44 5.03 2.14 -1.00
C GLU A 44 4.08 0.98 -1.29
N VAL A 45 2.77 1.24 -1.25
CA VAL A 45 1.75 0.21 -1.52
C VAL A 45 1.78 -0.22 -2.99
N LEU A 46 1.70 0.73 -3.92
CA LEU A 46 1.69 0.46 -5.36
C LEU A 46 3.03 -0.11 -5.85
N GLY A 47 4.15 0.39 -5.33
CA GLY A 47 5.48 -0.12 -5.68
C GLY A 47 5.69 -1.55 -5.20
N TRP A 48 5.17 -1.92 -4.03
CA TRP A 48 5.17 -3.32 -3.57
C TRP A 48 4.26 -4.21 -4.42
N LEU A 49 3.11 -3.70 -4.87
CA LEU A 49 2.20 -4.37 -5.80
C LEU A 49 2.76 -4.48 -7.24
N GLY A 50 3.88 -3.82 -7.54
CA GLY A 50 4.56 -3.89 -8.84
C GLY A 50 4.13 -2.85 -9.87
N TYR A 51 3.55 -1.73 -9.44
CA TYR A 51 3.17 -0.59 -10.27
C TYR A 51 4.25 0.49 -10.35
#